data_AF-A0A924DGW8-F1
#
_entry.id   AF-A0A924DGW8-F1
#
_cell.length_a   1.000
_cell.length_b   1.000
_cell.length_c   1.000
_cell.angle_alpha   90.00
_cell.angle_beta   90.00
_cell.angle_gamma   90.00
#
_symmetry.space_group_name_H-M   'P 1'
#
loop_
_entity.id
_entity.type
_entity.pdbx_description
1 polymer ?
#
loop_
_entity_poly.entity_id
_entity_poly.type
_entity_poly.pdbx_seq_one_letter_code
_entity_poly.pdbx_strand_id
1 'polypeptide(L)'
;MAPPVKKASTCLDTPYATERSSEEIAEVQTLTRRLGRDYWLRKFVHPYTGIAQVPPNQMLSLLSQVTGDYELHWRESMLAASLLGQIDPPEKQSASAVRELCDLLERNAPNGTQLFANRYAHSSRRAFVLSLAISAIIAALPRLGFPMITPDDTFATLLVVFCISTLVLWMGFRFLILPVSVVVDARRGARVRATVARTLGRWRKPRSVAALAKAANDVSAKVSGEAIRALPGVLASLDESHYGTLPSDTVPSLCLLLEGHYGLGLDTTERWRVQILTALEKIGDGRAVPTVSHLAITSVIPEIRFEAQRILPVLQERRHQEQSRNTLLRSANAPQESTRELLHPLTESTTPQEELLRSHTGQCHS
;
A
#
# COMPACT_ATOMS: atom_id res chain seq x y z
N MET A 1 -31.80 -13.61 -38.63
CA MET A 1 -31.27 -12.24 -38.80
C MET A 1 -31.04 -11.65 -37.42
N ALA A 2 -29.78 -11.66 -36.96
CA ALA A 2 -29.43 -11.04 -35.67
C ALA A 2 -29.39 -9.52 -35.85
N PRO A 3 -29.96 -8.73 -34.93
CA PRO A 3 -29.93 -7.27 -35.05
C PRO A 3 -28.47 -6.77 -34.96
N PRO A 4 -28.12 -5.71 -35.69
CA PRO A 4 -26.79 -5.12 -35.61
C PRO A 4 -26.55 -4.62 -34.19
N VAL A 5 -25.56 -5.21 -33.51
CA VAL A 5 -25.06 -4.73 -32.23
C VAL A 5 -24.51 -3.33 -32.47
N LYS A 6 -25.30 -2.30 -32.16
CA LYS A 6 -24.83 -0.92 -32.04
C LYS A 6 -23.70 -0.95 -31.01
N LYS A 7 -22.45 -0.86 -31.49
CA LYS A 7 -21.31 -0.51 -30.63
C LYS A 7 -21.63 0.85 -30.05
N ALA A 8 -22.15 0.87 -28.82
CA ALA A 8 -22.19 2.06 -28.01
C ALA A 8 -20.72 2.44 -27.76
N SER A 9 -20.17 3.23 -28.67
CA SER A 9 -19.01 4.05 -28.42
C SER A 9 -19.47 5.15 -27.46
N THR A 10 -19.82 4.75 -26.24
CA THR A 10 -19.97 5.64 -25.11
C THR A 10 -18.58 6.20 -24.92
N CYS A 11 -18.35 7.42 -25.42
CA CYS A 11 -17.23 8.24 -25.04
C CYS A 11 -17.25 8.30 -23.52
N LEU A 12 -16.49 7.40 -22.90
CA LEU A 12 -16.08 7.48 -21.51
C LEU A 12 -15.14 8.67 -21.45
N ASP A 13 -15.72 9.87 -21.53
CA ASP A 13 -15.14 11.10 -21.01
C ASP A 13 -14.98 10.86 -19.52
N THR A 14 -13.93 10.13 -19.18
CA THR A 14 -13.47 10.00 -17.82
C THR A 14 -12.90 11.38 -17.50
N PRO A 15 -13.56 12.18 -16.64
CA PRO A 15 -13.14 13.56 -16.39
C PRO A 15 -11.77 13.66 -15.69
N TYR A 16 -11.12 12.52 -15.44
CA TYR A 16 -9.81 12.41 -14.81
C TYR A 16 -8.62 12.65 -15.74
N ALA A 17 -8.83 12.74 -17.06
CA ALA A 17 -7.69 12.73 -17.99
C ALA A 17 -6.87 14.02 -18.04
N THR A 18 -7.37 15.18 -17.58
CA THR A 18 -6.60 16.43 -17.75
C THR A 18 -6.91 17.56 -16.78
N GLU A 19 -8.10 17.61 -16.18
CA GLU A 19 -8.40 18.66 -15.20
C GLU A 19 -7.77 18.31 -13.85
N ARG A 20 -6.66 18.98 -13.54
CA ARG A 20 -6.18 19.04 -12.17
C ARG A 20 -7.31 19.55 -11.30
N SER A 21 -7.59 18.85 -10.21
CA SER A 21 -8.49 19.41 -9.22
C SER A 21 -7.87 20.72 -8.70
N SER A 22 -8.70 21.74 -8.57
CA SER A 22 -8.29 23.00 -7.93
C SER A 22 -7.70 22.76 -6.53
N GLU A 23 -8.14 21.70 -5.86
CA GLU A 23 -7.60 21.19 -4.60
C GLU A 23 -6.12 20.78 -4.71
N GLU A 24 -5.72 20.08 -5.77
CA GLU A 24 -4.31 19.69 -5.97
C GLU A 24 -3.42 20.91 -6.19
N ILE A 25 -3.86 21.87 -7.00
CA ILE A 25 -3.10 23.09 -7.25
C ILE A 25 -2.92 23.87 -5.93
N ALA A 26 -3.99 23.99 -5.14
CA ALA A 26 -3.93 24.64 -3.82
C ALA A 26 -3.01 23.88 -2.84
N GLU A 27 -3.03 22.55 -2.83
CA GLU A 27 -2.16 21.73 -1.99
C GLU A 27 -0.69 21.90 -2.37
N VAL A 28 -0.36 21.85 -3.66
CA VAL A 28 1.00 22.07 -4.19
C VAL A 28 1.49 23.50 -3.89
N GLN A 29 0.66 24.52 -4.08
CA GLN A 29 1.01 25.90 -3.73
C GLN A 29 1.25 26.07 -2.24
N THR A 30 0.42 25.46 -1.39
CA THR A 30 0.56 25.51 0.07
C THR A 30 1.87 24.85 0.53
N LEU A 31 2.23 23.71 -0.07
CA LEU A 31 3.49 23.04 0.22
C LEU A 31 4.69 23.87 -0.24
N THR A 32 4.61 24.45 -1.44
CA THR A 32 5.67 25.28 -2.01
C THR A 32 5.95 26.53 -1.16
N ARG A 33 4.90 27.16 -0.61
CA ARG A 33 5.05 28.31 0.31
C ARG A 33 5.72 27.93 1.64
N ARG A 34 5.59 26.67 2.08
CA ARG A 34 6.16 26.17 3.33
C ARG A 34 7.58 25.59 3.16
N LEU A 35 8.04 25.41 1.93
CA LEU A 35 9.42 25.05 1.63
C LEU A 35 10.32 26.29 1.76
N GLY A 36 11.55 26.09 2.22
CA GLY A 36 12.54 27.16 2.34
C GLY A 36 12.77 27.86 1.00
N ARG A 37 13.12 29.16 1.04
CA ARG A 37 13.30 29.98 -0.18
C ARG A 37 14.36 29.41 -1.12
N ASP A 38 15.38 28.78 -0.56
CA ASP A 38 16.53 28.26 -1.31
C ASP A 38 16.35 26.81 -1.78
N TYR A 39 15.18 26.21 -1.54
CA TYR A 39 14.94 24.83 -1.88
C TYR A 39 14.77 24.64 -3.39
N TRP A 40 15.58 23.78 -3.99
CA TRP A 40 15.71 23.65 -5.45
C TRP A 40 14.38 23.27 -6.15
N LEU A 41 13.53 22.45 -5.52
CA LEU A 41 12.22 22.07 -6.10
C LEU A 41 11.30 23.26 -6.37
N ARG A 42 11.47 24.36 -5.63
CA ARG A 42 10.66 25.59 -5.82
C ARG A 42 10.87 26.20 -7.20
N LYS A 43 12.02 25.95 -7.84
CA LYS A 43 12.34 26.46 -9.18
C LYS A 43 11.47 25.83 -10.28
N PHE A 44 10.92 24.64 -10.04
CA PHE A 44 10.06 23.96 -11.02
C PHE A 44 8.58 24.29 -10.84
N VAL A 45 8.17 24.80 -9.69
CA VAL A 45 6.76 25.10 -9.43
C VAL A 45 6.43 26.51 -9.90
N HIS A 46 5.71 26.61 -11.03
CA HIS A 46 5.24 27.91 -11.49
C HIS A 46 4.12 28.45 -10.57
N PRO A 47 4.15 29.72 -10.11
CA PRO A 47 3.24 30.23 -9.10
C PRO A 47 1.75 30.15 -9.48
N TYR A 48 1.46 30.31 -10.77
CA TYR A 48 0.09 30.50 -11.26
C TYR A 48 -0.55 29.23 -11.83
N THR A 49 0.23 28.39 -12.48
CA THR A 49 -0.29 27.21 -13.18
C THR A 49 -0.10 25.94 -12.33
N GLY A 50 0.86 25.96 -11.39
CA GLY A 50 1.36 24.75 -10.75
C GLY A 50 1.97 23.76 -11.75
N ILE A 51 2.07 24.11 -13.03
CA ILE A 51 2.63 23.27 -14.09
C ILE A 51 4.13 23.46 -14.05
N ALA A 52 4.83 22.35 -13.88
CA ALA A 52 6.27 22.34 -13.90
C ALA A 52 6.75 21.89 -15.26
N GLN A 53 7.58 22.71 -15.90
CA GLN A 53 8.48 22.21 -16.94
C GLN A 53 9.66 21.59 -16.21
N VAL A 54 9.55 20.31 -15.86
CA VAL A 54 10.69 19.57 -15.34
C VAL A 54 11.44 18.97 -16.54
N PRO A 55 12.72 19.31 -16.71
CA PRO A 55 13.56 18.68 -17.72
C PRO A 55 13.63 17.15 -17.52
N PRO A 56 13.53 16.32 -18.58
CA PRO A 56 13.55 14.87 -18.46
C PRO A 56 14.78 14.31 -17.72
N ASN A 57 15.93 15.00 -17.82
CA ASN A 57 17.17 14.61 -17.13
C ASN A 57 17.10 14.74 -15.60
N GLN A 58 16.11 15.45 -15.05
CA GLN A 58 15.92 15.58 -13.60
C GLN A 58 15.01 14.53 -12.99
N MET A 59 14.44 13.63 -13.80
CA MET A 59 13.51 12.62 -13.32
C MET A 59 14.16 11.69 -12.28
N LEU A 60 15.43 11.31 -12.47
CA LEU A 60 16.16 10.48 -11.50
C LEU A 60 16.38 11.20 -10.17
N SER A 61 16.66 12.50 -10.19
CA SER A 61 16.81 13.30 -8.97
C SER A 61 15.49 13.41 -8.21
N LEU A 62 14.38 13.63 -8.93
CA LEU A 62 13.05 13.61 -8.33
C LEU A 62 12.72 12.23 -7.75
N LEU A 63 13.02 11.16 -8.47
CA LEU A 63 12.77 9.80 -8.02
C LEU A 63 13.56 9.49 -6.74
N SER A 64 14.84 9.85 -6.67
CA SER A 64 15.65 9.70 -5.45
C SER A 64 15.10 10.52 -4.26
N GLN A 65 14.51 11.69 -4.52
CA GLN A 65 13.89 12.51 -3.49
C GLN A 65 12.57 11.89 -2.98
N VAL A 66 11.85 11.20 -3.86
CA VAL A 66 10.62 10.49 -3.52
C VAL A 66 10.92 9.22 -2.73
N THR A 67 11.96 8.46 -3.11
CA THR A 67 12.31 7.17 -2.49
C THR A 67 13.22 7.26 -1.28
N GLY A 68 13.87 8.41 -1.05
CA GLY A 68 14.73 8.70 0.09
C GLY A 68 14.00 8.73 1.45
N ASP A 69 14.64 9.33 2.46
CA ASP A 69 14.09 9.45 3.83
C ASP A 69 12.93 10.47 3.87
N TYR A 70 11.77 10.00 3.40
CA TYR A 70 10.55 10.79 3.31
C TYR A 70 9.97 11.13 4.68
N GLU A 71 10.42 10.54 5.79
CA GLU A 71 9.91 10.91 7.11
C GLU A 71 10.33 12.33 7.49
N LEU A 72 11.61 12.64 7.26
CA LEU A 72 12.18 13.97 7.49
C LEU A 72 11.74 14.96 6.41
N HIS A 73 11.64 14.51 5.17
CA HIS A 73 11.45 15.35 4.00
C HIS A 73 10.10 15.15 3.30
N TRP A 74 9.05 14.75 4.03
CA TRP A 74 7.76 14.36 3.44
C TRP A 74 7.14 15.39 2.49
N ARG A 75 7.38 16.70 2.74
CA ARG A 75 6.90 17.78 1.86
C ARG A 75 7.61 17.76 0.51
N GLU A 76 8.91 17.48 0.53
CA GLU A 76 9.77 17.41 -0.64
C GLU A 76 9.45 16.16 -1.45
N SER A 77 9.32 15.01 -0.79
CA SER A 77 8.90 13.76 -1.44
C SER A 77 7.49 13.87 -2.03
N MET A 78 6.55 14.52 -1.32
CA MET A 78 5.21 14.78 -1.85
C MET A 78 5.24 15.69 -3.08
N LEU A 79 6.00 16.79 -3.03
CA LEU A 79 6.14 17.70 -4.16
C LEU A 79 6.82 17.00 -5.34
N ALA A 80 7.90 16.27 -5.10
CA ALA A 80 8.62 15.53 -6.11
C ALA A 80 7.74 14.45 -6.77
N ALA A 81 6.92 13.72 -5.99
CA ALA A 81 5.95 12.77 -6.54
C ALA A 81 4.90 13.49 -7.42
N SER A 82 4.36 14.61 -6.94
CA SER A 82 3.41 15.41 -7.73
C SER A 82 4.03 15.91 -9.04
N LEU A 83 5.30 16.33 -9.03
CA LEU A 83 6.04 16.75 -10.21
C LEU A 83 6.30 15.58 -11.17
N LEU A 84 6.68 14.41 -10.67
CA LEU A 84 6.86 13.20 -11.48
C LEU A 84 5.60 12.83 -12.26
N GLY A 85 4.42 12.98 -11.65
CA GLY A 85 3.14 12.74 -12.33
C GLY A 85 2.81 13.72 -13.45
N GLN A 86 3.62 14.76 -13.66
CA GLN A 86 3.47 15.72 -14.76
C GLN A 86 4.43 15.43 -15.92
N ILE A 87 5.43 14.57 -15.69
CA ILE A 87 6.44 14.21 -16.68
C ILE A 87 6.01 12.90 -17.31
N ASP A 88 6.00 12.84 -18.64
CA ASP A 88 5.92 11.58 -19.36
C ASP A 88 7.30 10.91 -19.33
N PRO A 89 7.48 9.82 -18.56
CA PRO A 89 8.79 9.21 -18.42
C PRO A 89 9.20 8.54 -19.75
N PRO A 90 10.46 8.71 -20.20
CA PRO A 90 10.95 7.97 -21.35
C PRO A 90 10.87 6.47 -21.06
N GLU A 91 10.50 5.67 -22.08
CA GLU A 91 10.14 4.26 -21.93
C GLU A 91 11.14 3.45 -21.10
N LYS A 92 12.45 3.61 -21.37
CA LYS A 92 13.54 2.94 -20.65
C LYS A 92 13.56 3.23 -19.15
N GLN A 93 13.27 4.46 -18.75
CA GLN A 93 13.30 4.88 -17.34
C GLN A 93 11.95 4.68 -16.64
N SER A 94 10.85 4.65 -17.41
CA SER A 94 9.49 4.46 -16.90
C SER A 94 9.35 3.16 -16.11
N ALA A 95 9.97 2.07 -16.56
CA ALA A 95 9.87 0.78 -15.88
C ALA A 95 10.53 0.78 -14.50
N SER A 96 11.68 1.46 -14.35
CA SER A 96 12.38 1.59 -13.06
C SER A 96 11.62 2.51 -12.12
N ALA A 97 11.17 3.67 -12.63
CA ALA A 97 10.42 4.64 -11.85
C ALA A 97 9.08 4.08 -11.36
N VAL A 98 8.35 3.35 -12.21
CA VAL A 98 7.11 2.67 -11.80
C VAL A 98 7.39 1.66 -10.68
N ARG A 99 8.45 0.86 -10.80
CA ARG A 99 8.81 -0.11 -9.75
C ARG A 99 9.08 0.58 -8.42
N GLU A 100 9.92 1.61 -8.42
CA GLU A 100 10.27 2.37 -7.22
C GLU A 100 9.06 3.06 -6.57
N LEU A 101 8.14 3.60 -7.37
CA LEU A 101 6.89 4.19 -6.89
C LEU A 101 5.91 3.13 -6.38
N CYS A 102 5.82 1.96 -7.03
CA CYS A 102 5.04 0.82 -6.53
C CYS A 102 5.60 0.36 -5.18
N ASP A 103 6.91 0.19 -5.05
CA ASP A 103 7.57 -0.19 -3.80
C ASP A 103 7.28 0.84 -2.70
N LEU A 104 7.34 2.14 -3.01
CA LEU A 104 6.99 3.20 -2.06
C LEU A 104 5.50 3.19 -1.68
N LEU A 105 4.61 2.88 -2.62
CA LEU A 105 3.18 2.76 -2.36
C LEU A 105 2.87 1.53 -1.50
N GLU A 106 3.58 0.43 -1.72
CA GLU A 106 3.42 -0.84 -1.02
C GLU A 106 4.15 -0.92 0.31
N ARG A 107 5.12 -0.03 0.56
CA ARG A 107 5.61 0.25 1.90
C ARG A 107 4.42 0.74 2.74
N ASN A 108 3.69 -0.22 3.29
CA ASN A 108 2.74 0.00 4.36
C ASN A 108 3.44 0.83 5.43
N ALA A 109 2.67 1.63 6.18
CA ALA A 109 3.20 2.32 7.36
C ALA A 109 4.05 1.30 8.13
N PRO A 110 5.37 1.53 8.17
CA PRO A 110 6.29 0.42 8.26
C PRO A 110 6.07 -0.35 9.54
N ASN A 111 6.15 -1.69 9.45
CA ASN A 111 5.97 -2.61 10.57
C ASN A 111 6.63 -2.00 11.81
N GLY A 112 5.80 -1.67 12.80
CA GLY A 112 6.08 -0.55 13.70
C GLY A 112 7.44 -0.58 14.38
N THR A 113 8.04 -1.75 14.56
CA THR A 113 9.22 -1.98 15.41
C THR A 113 10.44 -1.13 15.05
N GLN A 114 10.87 -1.09 13.78
CA GLN A 114 12.09 -0.35 13.42
C GLN A 114 11.89 1.17 13.47
N LEU A 115 10.71 1.67 13.11
CA LEU A 115 10.46 3.11 13.15
C LEU A 115 10.04 3.60 14.52
N PHE A 116 9.52 2.72 15.38
CA PHE A 116 9.37 3.06 16.79
C PHE A 116 10.71 3.49 17.39
N ALA A 117 11.84 2.84 17.07
CA ALA A 117 13.15 3.21 17.61
C ALA A 117 13.59 4.63 17.17
N ASN A 118 13.58 4.92 15.86
CA ASN A 118 13.99 6.25 15.36
C ASN A 118 13.03 7.36 15.81
N ARG A 119 11.71 7.10 15.81
CA ARG A 119 10.69 8.04 16.27
C ARG A 119 10.79 8.27 17.77
N TYR A 120 11.08 7.22 18.54
CA TYR A 120 11.31 7.31 19.97
C TYR A 120 12.52 8.18 20.28
N ALA A 121 13.63 8.01 19.55
CA ALA A 121 14.83 8.85 19.74
C ALA A 121 14.54 10.34 19.48
N HIS A 122 13.89 10.67 18.35
CA HIS A 122 13.57 12.07 18.00
C HIS A 122 12.54 12.70 18.94
N SER A 123 11.46 11.98 19.26
CA SER A 123 10.43 12.43 20.20
C SER A 123 11.00 12.62 21.60
N SER A 124 11.81 11.65 22.06
CA SER A 124 12.50 11.71 23.35
C SER A 124 13.41 12.93 23.47
N ARG A 125 14.15 13.27 22.41
CA ARG A 125 15.03 14.45 22.42
C ARG A 125 14.22 15.74 22.57
N ARG A 126 13.08 15.88 21.89
CA ARG A 126 12.20 17.05 22.02
C ARG A 126 11.56 17.13 23.40
N ALA A 127 11.06 16.01 23.90
CA ALA A 127 10.49 15.91 25.25
C ALA A 127 11.52 16.30 26.32
N PHE A 128 12.77 15.85 26.16
CA PHE A 128 13.86 16.16 27.08
C PHE A 128 14.21 17.66 27.11
N VAL A 129 14.29 18.30 25.94
CA VAL A 129 14.57 19.75 25.87
C VAL A 129 13.44 20.56 26.51
N LEU A 130 12.18 20.19 26.27
CA LEU A 130 11.03 20.84 26.89
C LEU A 130 10.98 20.61 28.41
N SER A 131 11.24 19.38 28.87
CA SER A 131 11.28 19.08 30.30
C SER A 131 12.39 19.85 31.01
N LEU A 132 13.57 19.96 30.39
CA LEU A 132 14.71 20.71 30.95
C LEU A 132 14.38 22.21 31.07
N ALA A 133 13.71 22.79 30.08
CA ALA A 133 13.26 24.19 30.13
C ALA A 133 12.23 24.42 31.24
N ILE A 134 11.24 23.53 31.39
CA ILE A 134 10.19 23.65 32.42
C ILE A 134 10.79 23.45 33.83
N SER A 135 11.63 22.44 34.01
CA SER A 135 12.31 22.21 35.29
C SER A 135 13.21 23.38 35.68
N ALA A 136 13.85 24.05 34.71
CA ALA A 136 14.65 25.25 35.00
C ALA A 136 13.78 26.41 35.50
N ILE A 137 12.57 26.57 34.95
CA ILE A 137 11.58 27.56 35.42
C ILE A 137 11.12 27.20 36.85
N ILE A 138 10.78 25.93 37.10
CA ILE A 138 10.35 25.46 38.43
C ILE A 138 11.45 25.69 39.47
N ALA A 139 12.70 25.39 39.15
CA ALA A 139 13.84 25.61 40.04
C ALA A 139 14.15 27.10 40.27
N ALA A 140 13.73 28.00 39.37
CA ALA A 140 13.88 29.44 39.52
C ALA A 140 12.79 30.10 40.39
N LEU A 141 11.61 29.48 40.53
CA LEU A 141 10.49 30.04 41.31
C LEU A 141 10.83 30.40 42.76
N PRO A 142 11.59 29.61 43.54
CA PRO A 142 11.96 29.98 44.91
C PRO A 142 12.77 31.29 45.00
N ARG A 143 13.58 31.60 43.97
CA ARG A 143 14.34 32.86 43.90
C ARG A 143 13.46 34.08 43.65
N LEU A 144 12.26 33.88 43.13
CA LEU A 144 11.28 34.93 42.87
C LEU A 144 10.40 35.24 44.09
N GLY A 145 10.77 34.74 45.29
CA GLY A 145 10.07 35.06 46.54
C GLY A 145 8.89 34.14 46.85
N PHE A 146 8.78 32.98 46.18
CA PHE A 146 7.82 31.96 46.57
C PHE A 146 8.33 31.22 47.84
N PRO A 147 7.59 31.24 48.95
CA PRO A 147 8.04 30.68 50.22
C PRO A 147 8.05 29.14 50.14
N MET A 148 9.18 28.57 49.76
CA MET A 148 9.46 27.14 49.84
C MET A 148 10.48 26.87 50.95
N ILE A 149 10.03 26.05 51.90
CA ILE A 149 10.70 25.43 53.07
C ILE A 149 12.25 25.55 53.08
N THR A 150 12.78 26.31 54.05
CA THR A 150 14.19 26.29 54.52
C THR A 150 14.35 25.26 55.66
N PRO A 151 15.50 24.57 55.86
CA PRO A 151 16.83 25.19 56.06
C PRO A 151 18.09 24.45 55.50
N ASP A 152 19.21 25.19 55.52
CA ASP A 152 20.66 24.88 55.40
C ASP A 152 21.26 24.18 54.16
N ASP A 153 20.50 23.44 53.35
CA ASP A 153 21.05 22.79 52.12
C ASP A 153 20.30 23.18 50.84
N THR A 154 20.11 24.49 50.66
CA THR A 154 19.29 25.07 49.57
C THR A 154 19.76 24.68 48.17
N PHE A 155 21.07 24.51 47.94
CA PHE A 155 21.56 24.12 46.61
C PHE A 155 21.31 22.64 46.30
N ALA A 156 21.61 21.76 47.25
CA ALA A 156 21.43 20.32 47.07
C ALA A 156 19.95 19.96 46.89
N THR A 157 19.07 20.56 47.70
CA THR A 157 17.61 20.37 47.59
C THR A 157 17.06 20.88 46.26
N LEU A 158 17.50 22.06 45.77
CA LEU A 158 17.09 22.56 44.45
C LEU A 158 17.55 21.64 43.30
N LEU A 159 18.76 21.10 43.38
CA LEU A 159 19.28 20.18 42.36
C LEU A 159 18.50 18.86 42.35
N VAL A 160 18.18 18.31 43.52
CA VAL A 160 17.36 17.09 43.62
C VAL A 160 15.96 17.32 43.07
N VAL A 161 15.29 18.43 43.44
CA VAL A 161 13.96 18.79 42.92
C VAL A 161 14.00 19.01 41.40
N PHE A 162 15.05 19.65 40.88
CA PHE A 162 15.25 19.81 39.44
C PHE A 162 15.39 18.47 38.72
N CYS A 163 16.23 17.56 39.23
CA CYS A 163 16.44 16.24 38.63
C CYS A 163 15.16 15.39 38.65
N ILE A 164 14.46 15.33 39.79
CA ILE A 164 13.22 14.57 39.92
C ILE A 164 12.12 15.15 39.02
N SER A 165 11.94 16.48 39.03
CA SER A 165 10.94 17.13 38.16
C SER A 165 11.25 16.91 36.68
N THR A 166 12.52 17.00 36.28
CA THR A 166 12.92 16.76 34.89
C THR A 166 12.62 15.32 34.48
N LEU A 167 12.93 14.34 35.33
CA LEU A 167 12.67 12.93 35.07
C LEU A 167 11.17 12.64 34.95
N VAL A 168 10.36 13.13 35.90
CA VAL A 168 8.91 12.94 35.92
C VAL A 168 8.25 13.61 34.71
N LEU A 169 8.62 14.86 34.42
CA LEU A 169 8.12 15.59 33.25
C LEU A 169 8.54 14.90 31.95
N TRP A 170 9.78 14.45 31.83
CA TRP A 170 10.26 13.74 30.66
C TRP A 170 9.51 12.43 30.42
N MET A 171 9.29 11.63 31.48
CA MET A 171 8.47 10.42 31.39
C MET A 171 7.03 10.75 31.00
N GLY A 172 6.40 11.73 31.67
CA GLY A 172 5.02 12.15 31.36
C GLY A 172 4.86 12.65 29.92
N PHE A 173 5.75 13.53 29.46
CA PHE A 173 5.74 14.04 28.08
C PHE A 173 5.94 12.93 27.06
N ARG A 174 6.72 11.89 27.35
CA ARG A 174 6.89 10.75 26.42
C ARG A 174 5.58 10.01 26.18
N PHE A 175 4.80 9.74 27.22
CA PHE A 175 3.49 9.09 27.07
C PHE A 175 2.50 9.94 26.24
N LEU A 176 2.60 11.27 26.33
CA LEU A 176 1.72 12.17 25.58
C LEU A 176 2.19 12.40 24.12
N ILE A 177 3.50 12.63 23.92
CA ILE A 177 4.03 13.05 22.61
C ILE A 177 4.19 11.86 21.66
N LEU A 178 4.51 10.66 22.14
CA LEU A 178 4.71 9.48 21.30
C LEU A 178 3.48 9.14 20.44
N PRO A 179 2.26 8.96 20.99
CA PRO A 179 1.10 8.64 20.16
C PRO A 179 0.77 9.75 19.16
N VAL A 180 0.91 11.02 19.57
CA VAL A 180 0.69 12.18 18.68
C VAL A 180 1.68 12.17 17.53
N SER A 181 2.97 11.92 17.79
CA SER A 181 4.00 11.85 16.74
C SER A 181 3.70 10.72 15.75
N VAL A 182 3.36 9.52 16.26
CA VAL A 182 3.04 8.37 15.40
C VAL A 182 1.86 8.67 14.49
N VAL A 183 0.80 9.30 15.02
CA VAL A 183 -0.37 9.68 14.22
C VAL A 183 -0.01 10.76 13.19
N VAL A 184 0.78 11.76 13.55
CA VAL A 184 1.21 12.83 12.63
C VAL A 184 2.09 12.27 11.50
N ASP A 185 3.03 11.38 11.82
CA ASP A 185 3.93 10.79 10.83
C ASP A 185 3.19 9.79 9.93
N ALA A 186 2.26 9.00 10.49
CA ALA A 186 1.36 8.17 9.69
C ALA A 186 0.53 9.00 8.69
N ARG A 187 0.01 10.17 9.12
CA ARG A 187 -0.71 11.10 8.23
C ARG A 187 0.20 11.70 7.15
N ARG A 188 1.47 11.97 7.44
CA ARG A 188 2.44 12.48 6.46
C ARG A 188 2.80 11.42 5.43
N GLY A 189 3.12 10.21 5.87
CA GLY A 189 3.38 9.07 4.99
C GLY A 189 2.19 8.76 4.08
N ALA A 190 0.97 8.79 4.64
CA ALA A 190 -0.26 8.63 3.87
C ALA A 190 -0.43 9.70 2.78
N ARG A 191 -0.05 10.96 3.03
CA ARG A 191 -0.11 12.02 2.00
C ARG A 191 0.86 11.77 0.85
N VAL A 192 2.09 11.34 1.17
CA VAL A 192 3.09 10.98 0.14
C VAL A 192 2.57 9.80 -0.69
N ARG A 193 2.14 8.71 -0.04
CA ARG A 193 1.60 7.52 -0.72
C ARG A 193 0.36 7.82 -1.56
N ALA A 194 -0.55 8.65 -1.08
CA ALA A 194 -1.70 9.11 -1.85
C ALA A 194 -1.29 9.89 -3.12
N THR A 195 -0.25 10.73 -3.02
CA THR A 195 0.30 11.47 -4.17
C THR A 195 1.00 10.54 -5.16
N VAL A 196 1.68 9.50 -4.66
CA VAL A 196 2.29 8.45 -5.47
C VAL A 196 1.22 7.64 -6.20
N ALA A 197 0.14 7.23 -5.53
CA ALA A 197 -0.99 6.54 -6.15
C ALA A 197 -1.60 7.36 -7.29
N ARG A 198 -1.82 8.67 -7.06
CA ARG A 198 -2.28 9.61 -8.09
C ARG A 198 -1.31 9.67 -9.28
N THR A 199 0.00 9.74 -8.99
CA THR A 199 1.06 9.79 -10.01
C THR A 199 1.08 8.53 -10.87
N LEU A 200 1.00 7.35 -10.25
CA LEU A 200 0.89 6.07 -10.95
C LEU A 200 -0.39 5.99 -11.80
N GLY A 201 -1.51 6.52 -11.30
CA GLY A 201 -2.76 6.64 -12.05
C GLY A 201 -2.65 7.49 -13.32
N ARG A 202 -1.87 8.59 -13.27
CA ARG A 202 -1.59 9.43 -14.45
C ARG A 202 -0.76 8.71 -15.50
N TRP A 203 0.25 7.95 -15.08
CA TRP A 203 1.13 7.23 -15.99
C TRP A 203 0.45 6.03 -16.67
N ARG A 204 -0.64 5.51 -16.09
CA ARG A 204 -1.45 4.40 -16.65
C ARG A 204 -0.60 3.20 -17.08
N LYS A 205 0.36 2.80 -16.25
CA LYS A 205 1.26 1.68 -16.54
C LYS A 205 0.68 0.39 -15.95
N PRO A 206 0.44 -0.67 -16.76
CA PRO A 206 -0.12 -1.96 -16.30
C PRO A 206 0.57 -2.57 -15.07
N ARG A 207 1.90 -2.37 -14.95
CA ARG A 207 2.67 -2.87 -13.80
C ARG A 207 2.27 -2.27 -12.45
N SER A 208 1.60 -1.12 -12.41
CA SER A 208 1.16 -0.51 -11.15
C SER A 208 -0.19 -1.00 -10.64
N VAL A 209 -0.88 -1.89 -11.38
CA VAL A 209 -2.22 -2.37 -11.00
C VAL A 209 -2.21 -3.08 -9.66
N ALA A 210 -1.24 -3.94 -9.38
CA ALA A 210 -1.14 -4.66 -8.10
C ALA A 210 -1.00 -3.69 -6.91
N ALA A 211 -0.01 -2.80 -6.98
CA ALA A 211 0.27 -1.81 -5.94
C ALA A 211 -0.93 -0.87 -5.71
N LEU A 212 -1.59 -0.41 -6.77
CA LEU A 212 -2.79 0.43 -6.66
C LEU A 212 -3.98 -0.36 -6.10
N ALA A 213 -4.19 -1.61 -6.50
CA ALA A 213 -5.27 -2.45 -5.99
C ALA A 213 -5.12 -2.73 -4.49
N LYS A 214 -3.88 -2.97 -4.04
CA LYS A 214 -3.53 -3.11 -2.63
C LYS A 214 -3.71 -1.80 -1.87
N ALA A 215 -3.27 -0.67 -2.45
CA ALA A 215 -3.43 0.65 -1.85
C ALA A 215 -4.90 1.11 -1.76
N ALA A 216 -5.77 0.62 -2.66
CA ALA A 216 -7.20 0.85 -2.57
C ALA A 216 -7.82 0.20 -1.32
N ASN A 217 -7.15 -0.79 -0.73
CA ASN A 217 -7.48 -1.42 0.55
C ASN A 217 -6.71 -0.83 1.75
N ASP A 218 -6.03 0.30 1.59
CA ASP A 218 -5.23 0.89 2.66
C ASP A 218 -6.11 1.44 3.80
N VAL A 219 -5.62 1.33 5.04
CA VAL A 219 -6.26 1.86 6.26
C VAL A 219 -6.45 3.38 6.17
N SER A 220 -5.55 4.08 5.47
CA SER A 220 -5.70 5.50 5.23
C SER A 220 -6.71 5.79 4.13
N ALA A 221 -7.85 6.36 4.52
CA ALA A 221 -8.88 6.84 3.59
C ALA A 221 -8.33 7.76 2.47
N LYS A 222 -7.26 8.51 2.73
CA LYS A 222 -6.63 9.37 1.71
C LYS A 222 -5.86 8.54 0.67
N VAL A 223 -5.14 7.50 1.09
CA VAL A 223 -4.40 6.60 0.18
C VAL A 223 -5.38 5.77 -0.62
N SER A 224 -6.35 5.14 0.04
CA SER A 224 -7.36 4.32 -0.63
C SER A 224 -8.22 5.14 -1.59
N GLY A 225 -8.65 6.34 -1.19
CA GLY A 225 -9.40 7.24 -2.05
C GLY A 225 -8.65 7.61 -3.34
N GLU A 226 -7.36 7.95 -3.26
CA GLU A 226 -6.55 8.26 -4.46
C GLU A 226 -6.25 7.03 -5.30
N ALA A 227 -5.99 5.87 -4.69
CA ALA A 227 -5.77 4.62 -5.41
C ALA A 227 -7.02 4.17 -6.18
N ILE A 228 -8.21 4.27 -5.56
CA ILE A 228 -9.49 3.95 -6.21
C ILE A 228 -9.77 4.90 -7.38
N ARG A 229 -9.44 6.19 -7.26
CA ARG A 229 -9.56 7.15 -8.37
C ARG A 229 -8.56 6.89 -9.50
N ALA A 230 -7.37 6.40 -9.18
CA ALA A 230 -6.28 6.16 -10.13
C ALA A 230 -6.47 4.88 -10.94
N LEU A 231 -6.94 3.80 -10.32
CA LEU A 231 -6.99 2.48 -10.91
C LEU A 231 -7.84 2.38 -12.21
N PRO A 232 -8.97 3.08 -12.43
CA PRO A 232 -9.77 2.92 -13.65
C PRO A 232 -8.95 3.20 -14.92
N GLY A 233 -8.14 4.25 -14.88
CA GLY A 233 -7.26 4.63 -15.99
C GLY A 233 -6.19 3.58 -16.27
N VAL A 234 -5.71 2.88 -15.23
CA VAL A 234 -4.75 1.78 -15.38
C VAL A 234 -5.43 0.50 -15.86
N LEU A 235 -6.63 0.16 -15.35
CA LEU A 235 -7.39 -1.01 -15.82
C LEU A 235 -7.77 -0.88 -17.30
N ALA A 236 -8.10 0.33 -17.75
CA ALA A 236 -8.38 0.59 -19.16
C ALA A 236 -7.16 0.34 -20.07
N SER A 237 -5.93 0.46 -19.54
CA SER A 237 -4.69 0.17 -20.27
C SER A 237 -4.32 -1.32 -20.32
N LEU A 238 -5.03 -2.18 -19.59
CA LEU A 238 -4.77 -3.61 -19.61
C LEU A 238 -5.27 -4.25 -20.90
N ASP A 239 -4.47 -5.19 -21.40
CA ASP A 239 -4.76 -6.06 -22.53
C ASP A 239 -4.44 -7.52 -22.17
N GLU A 240 -4.73 -8.45 -23.09
CA GLU A 240 -4.48 -9.88 -22.92
C GLU A 240 -2.98 -10.23 -22.89
N SER A 241 -2.10 -9.41 -23.49
CA SER A 241 -0.65 -9.63 -23.47
C SER A 241 -0.04 -9.50 -22.09
N HIS A 242 -0.76 -8.84 -21.17
CA HIS A 242 -0.36 -8.73 -19.77
C HIS A 242 -0.65 -9.98 -18.95
N TYR A 243 -1.43 -10.95 -19.46
CA TYR A 243 -1.71 -12.19 -18.76
C TYR A 243 -0.42 -12.95 -18.40
N GLY A 244 -0.27 -13.32 -17.12
CA GLY A 244 0.93 -14.00 -16.60
C GLY A 244 2.19 -13.13 -16.45
N THR A 245 2.18 -11.86 -16.89
CA THR A 245 3.34 -10.95 -16.76
C THR A 245 3.28 -10.05 -15.54
N LEU A 246 2.08 -9.86 -14.98
CA LEU A 246 1.84 -9.01 -13.82
C LEU A 246 2.24 -9.70 -12.51
N PRO A 247 2.50 -8.94 -11.44
CA PRO A 247 2.78 -9.50 -10.11
C PRO A 247 1.72 -10.51 -9.67
N SER A 248 2.15 -11.59 -9.01
CA SER A 248 1.26 -12.69 -8.63
C SER A 248 0.17 -12.28 -7.64
N ASP A 249 0.29 -11.16 -6.95
CA ASP A 249 -0.72 -10.62 -6.03
C ASP A 249 -1.79 -9.75 -6.72
N THR A 250 -1.64 -9.47 -8.01
CA THR A 250 -2.58 -8.61 -8.78
C THR A 250 -4.01 -9.15 -8.73
N VAL A 251 -4.21 -10.41 -9.14
CA VAL A 251 -5.55 -11.02 -9.22
C VAL A 251 -6.22 -11.12 -7.85
N PRO A 252 -5.56 -11.65 -6.79
CA PRO A 252 -6.12 -11.63 -5.44
C PRO A 252 -6.49 -10.22 -4.95
N SER A 253 -5.67 -9.21 -5.22
CA SER A 253 -5.93 -7.83 -4.80
C SER A 253 -7.16 -7.23 -5.50
N LEU A 254 -7.36 -7.55 -6.78
CA LEU A 254 -8.56 -7.16 -7.53
C LEU A 254 -9.81 -7.91 -7.04
N CYS A 255 -9.69 -9.20 -6.69
CA CYS A 255 -10.80 -9.95 -6.10
C CYS A 255 -11.22 -9.40 -4.74
N LEU A 256 -10.26 -9.02 -3.88
CA LEU A 256 -10.55 -8.35 -2.61
C LEU A 256 -11.31 -7.02 -2.83
N LEU A 257 -10.98 -6.28 -3.89
CA LEU A 257 -11.72 -5.07 -4.28
C LEU A 257 -13.16 -5.33 -4.75
N LEU A 258 -13.44 -6.51 -5.28
CA LEU A 258 -14.81 -6.88 -5.65
C LEU A 258 -15.66 -7.24 -4.43
N GLU A 259 -15.06 -7.91 -3.44
CA GLU A 259 -15.71 -8.34 -2.19
C GLU A 259 -15.89 -7.18 -1.19
N GLY A 260 -15.00 -6.19 -1.25
CA GLY A 260 -15.02 -5.02 -0.39
C GLY A 260 -16.31 -4.20 -0.51
N HIS A 261 -16.90 -3.89 0.64
CA HIS A 261 -17.97 -2.90 0.78
C HIS A 261 -17.33 -1.53 1.02
N TYR A 262 -16.78 -0.92 -0.03
CA TYR A 262 -16.28 0.45 0.10
C TYR A 262 -17.46 1.37 0.33
N GLY A 263 -17.41 2.19 1.39
CA GLY A 263 -18.39 3.25 1.67
C GLY A 263 -18.37 4.39 0.63
N LEU A 264 -17.94 4.10 -0.59
CA LEU A 264 -18.13 4.95 -1.75
C LEU A 264 -19.63 4.95 -2.06
N GLY A 265 -20.18 6.13 -2.35
CA GLY A 265 -21.60 6.27 -2.69
C GLY A 265 -22.03 5.22 -3.73
N LEU A 266 -23.26 4.70 -3.56
CA LEU A 266 -23.81 3.53 -4.24
C LEU A 266 -23.49 3.51 -5.75
N ASP A 267 -23.66 4.64 -6.45
CA ASP A 267 -23.54 4.73 -7.91
C ASP A 267 -22.11 4.58 -8.46
N THR A 268 -21.10 5.02 -7.70
CA THR A 268 -19.70 4.93 -8.16
C THR A 268 -19.16 3.50 -8.07
N THR A 269 -19.75 2.72 -7.17
CA THR A 269 -19.31 1.35 -6.87
C THR A 269 -19.66 0.38 -8.00
N GLU A 270 -20.77 0.59 -8.72
CA GLU A 270 -21.25 -0.35 -9.74
C GLU A 270 -20.35 -0.37 -10.98
N ARG A 271 -20.15 0.80 -11.60
CA ARG A 271 -19.32 0.95 -12.80
C ARG A 271 -17.89 0.49 -12.57
N TRP A 272 -17.36 0.81 -11.39
CA TRP A 272 -16.04 0.39 -10.96
C TRP A 272 -15.88 -1.13 -10.89
N ARG A 273 -16.86 -1.84 -10.29
CA ARG A 273 -16.83 -3.31 -10.21
C ARG A 273 -16.89 -3.97 -11.58
N VAL A 274 -17.70 -3.43 -12.50
CA VAL A 274 -17.73 -3.89 -13.89
C VAL A 274 -16.37 -3.72 -14.55
N GLN A 275 -15.68 -2.57 -14.36
CA GLN A 275 -14.33 -2.38 -14.89
C GLN A 275 -13.31 -3.38 -14.34
N ILE A 276 -13.40 -3.74 -13.05
CA ILE A 276 -12.54 -4.79 -12.48
C ILE A 276 -12.87 -6.15 -13.10
N LEU A 277 -14.15 -6.49 -13.30
CA LEU A 277 -14.54 -7.74 -13.97
C LEU A 277 -14.01 -7.81 -15.40
N THR A 278 -14.12 -6.72 -16.17
CA THR A 278 -13.54 -6.62 -17.52
C THR A 278 -12.01 -6.72 -17.51
N ALA A 279 -11.34 -6.20 -16.47
CA ALA A 279 -9.90 -6.39 -16.31
C ALA A 279 -9.56 -7.86 -15.98
N LEU A 280 -10.31 -8.51 -15.09
CA LEU A 280 -10.14 -9.92 -14.77
C LEU A 280 -10.41 -10.82 -15.98
N GLU A 281 -11.30 -10.46 -16.89
CA GLU A 281 -11.42 -11.18 -18.16
C GLU A 281 -10.09 -11.19 -18.94
N LYS A 282 -9.34 -10.07 -18.95
CA LYS A 282 -8.09 -9.96 -19.71
C LYS A 282 -6.91 -10.62 -19.01
N ILE A 283 -6.76 -10.40 -17.70
CA ILE A 283 -5.55 -10.79 -16.93
C ILE A 283 -5.81 -11.80 -15.82
N GLY A 284 -7.07 -12.16 -15.55
CA GLY A 284 -7.46 -13.05 -14.47
C GLY A 284 -7.03 -14.48 -14.69
N ASP A 285 -6.65 -15.14 -13.60
CA ASP A 285 -6.21 -16.53 -13.53
C ASP A 285 -7.21 -17.38 -12.74
N GLY A 286 -6.89 -18.66 -12.52
CA GLY A 286 -7.77 -19.59 -11.82
C GLY A 286 -8.15 -19.19 -10.39
N ARG A 287 -7.41 -18.25 -9.77
CA ARG A 287 -7.69 -17.75 -8.41
C ARG A 287 -8.87 -16.77 -8.37
N ALA A 288 -9.25 -16.18 -9.50
CA ALA A 288 -10.41 -15.29 -9.58
C ALA A 288 -11.76 -16.05 -9.58
N VAL A 289 -11.75 -17.33 -9.95
CA VAL A 289 -12.97 -18.14 -10.15
C VAL A 289 -13.91 -18.16 -8.93
N PRO A 290 -13.45 -18.37 -7.68
CA PRO A 290 -14.35 -18.41 -6.52
C PRO A 290 -15.09 -17.09 -6.31
N THR A 291 -14.38 -15.97 -6.32
CA THR A 291 -14.96 -14.63 -6.14
C THR A 291 -15.93 -14.27 -7.25
N VAL A 292 -15.56 -14.52 -8.52
CA VAL A 292 -16.44 -14.20 -9.66
C VAL A 292 -17.67 -15.11 -9.71
N SER A 293 -17.51 -16.40 -9.41
CA SER A 293 -18.64 -17.34 -9.29
C SER A 293 -19.62 -16.92 -8.20
N HIS A 294 -19.09 -16.50 -7.04
CA HIS A 294 -19.92 -15.99 -5.95
C HIS A 294 -20.71 -14.73 -6.37
N LEU A 295 -20.08 -13.78 -7.08
CA LEU A 295 -20.76 -12.59 -7.60
C LEU A 295 -21.83 -12.91 -8.66
N ALA A 296 -21.57 -13.89 -9.53
CA ALA A 296 -22.51 -14.35 -10.54
C ALA A 296 -23.82 -14.91 -9.95
N ILE A 297 -23.79 -15.35 -8.69
CA ILE A 297 -24.94 -15.91 -7.95
C ILE A 297 -25.56 -14.85 -7.03
N THR A 298 -24.74 -14.14 -6.25
CA THR A 298 -25.20 -13.33 -5.11
C THR A 298 -25.37 -11.84 -5.42
N SER A 299 -24.83 -11.32 -6.52
CA SER A 299 -24.91 -9.90 -6.83
C SER A 299 -26.36 -9.47 -7.06
N VAL A 300 -26.81 -8.49 -6.26
CA VAL A 300 -28.12 -7.83 -6.41
C VAL A 300 -28.15 -6.96 -7.67
N ILE A 301 -27.01 -6.37 -8.03
CA ILE A 301 -26.88 -5.47 -9.18
C ILE A 301 -26.86 -6.32 -10.46
N PRO A 302 -27.85 -6.17 -11.37
CA PRO A 302 -27.98 -7.01 -12.56
C PRO A 302 -26.77 -6.92 -13.50
N GLU A 303 -26.19 -5.73 -13.66
CA GLU A 303 -25.04 -5.50 -14.55
C GLU A 303 -23.80 -6.27 -14.09
N ILE A 304 -23.47 -6.20 -12.80
CA ILE A 304 -22.35 -6.94 -12.20
C ILE A 304 -22.59 -8.45 -12.32
N ARG A 305 -23.81 -8.91 -12.04
CA ARG A 305 -24.18 -10.32 -12.14
C ARG A 305 -24.02 -10.84 -13.57
N PHE A 306 -24.54 -10.09 -14.55
CA PHE A 306 -24.44 -10.42 -15.97
C PHE A 306 -22.98 -10.49 -16.41
N GLU A 307 -22.17 -9.48 -16.06
CA GLU A 307 -20.75 -9.44 -16.43
C GLU A 307 -19.97 -10.58 -15.77
N ALA A 308 -20.23 -10.88 -14.49
CA ALA A 308 -19.61 -12.00 -13.79
C ALA A 308 -19.95 -13.35 -14.47
N GLN A 309 -21.21 -13.57 -14.85
CA GLN A 309 -21.63 -14.77 -15.57
C GLN A 309 -20.97 -14.89 -16.95
N ARG A 310 -20.81 -13.76 -17.65
CA ARG A 310 -20.17 -13.69 -18.96
C ARG A 310 -18.69 -14.10 -18.92
N ILE A 311 -17.93 -13.62 -17.92
CA ILE A 311 -16.48 -13.87 -17.82
C ILE A 311 -16.14 -15.21 -17.16
N LEU A 312 -17.04 -15.76 -16.34
CA LEU A 312 -16.80 -17.00 -15.59
C LEU A 312 -16.29 -18.19 -16.43
N PRO A 313 -16.87 -18.52 -17.60
CA PRO A 313 -16.36 -19.64 -18.42
C PRO A 313 -14.92 -19.43 -18.90
N VAL A 314 -14.52 -18.17 -19.19
CA VAL A 314 -13.15 -17.84 -19.59
C VAL A 314 -12.17 -18.12 -18.46
N LEU A 315 -12.51 -17.72 -17.23
CA LEU A 315 -11.68 -17.95 -16.05
C LEU A 315 -11.62 -19.43 -15.66
N GLN A 316 -12.71 -20.18 -15.83
CA GLN A 316 -12.75 -21.63 -15.61
C GLN A 316 -11.83 -22.38 -16.59
N GLU A 317 -11.85 -22.00 -17.86
CA GLU A 317 -10.97 -22.58 -18.87
C GLU A 317 -9.49 -22.29 -18.54
N ARG A 318 -9.14 -21.06 -18.17
CA ARG A 318 -7.77 -20.72 -17.73
C ARG A 318 -7.35 -21.52 -16.50
N ARG A 319 -8.25 -21.68 -15.51
CA ARG A 319 -7.99 -22.52 -14.34
C ARG A 319 -7.68 -23.96 -14.72
N HIS A 320 -8.44 -24.53 -15.66
CA HIS A 320 -8.22 -25.88 -16.15
C HIS A 320 -6.83 -25.99 -16.82
N GLN A 321 -6.49 -25.05 -17.70
CA GLN A 321 -5.18 -25.00 -18.36
C GLN A 321 -4.01 -24.88 -17.35
N GLU A 322 -4.14 -24.03 -16.34
CA GLU A 322 -3.15 -23.87 -15.26
C GLU A 322 -2.97 -25.17 -14.45
N GLN A 323 -4.08 -25.86 -14.16
CA GLN A 323 -4.05 -27.16 -13.48
C GLN A 323 -3.39 -28.23 -14.35
N SER A 324 -3.75 -28.33 -15.63
CA SER A 324 -3.11 -29.26 -16.57
C SER A 324 -1.61 -29.01 -16.67
N ARG A 325 -1.17 -27.76 -16.78
CA ARG A 325 0.25 -27.37 -16.83
C ARG A 325 0.98 -27.77 -15.54
N ASN A 326 0.38 -27.53 -14.38
CA ASN A 326 0.97 -27.89 -13.09
C ASN A 326 1.09 -29.41 -12.91
N THR A 327 0.11 -30.18 -13.40
CA THR A 327 0.15 -31.65 -13.38
C THR A 327 1.30 -32.18 -14.24
N LEU A 328 1.53 -31.59 -15.43
CA LEU A 328 2.64 -31.98 -16.31
C LEU A 328 4.02 -31.69 -15.70
N LEU A 329 4.17 -30.57 -14.99
CA LEU A 329 5.44 -30.19 -14.35
C LEU A 329 5.75 -31.02 -13.10
N ARG A 330 4.72 -31.51 -12.39
CA ARG A 330 4.92 -32.39 -11.22
C ARG A 330 5.54 -33.73 -11.61
N SER A 331 5.23 -34.27 -12.78
CA SER A 331 5.85 -35.51 -13.26
C SER A 331 7.33 -35.34 -13.64
N ALA A 332 7.74 -34.13 -14.03
CA ALA A 332 9.14 -33.82 -14.37
C ALA A 332 10.01 -33.53 -13.13
N ASN A 333 9.41 -32.97 -12.07
CA ASN A 333 10.06 -32.68 -10.79
C ASN A 333 9.76 -33.72 -9.71
N ALA A 334 9.11 -34.84 -10.06
CA ALA A 334 9.04 -35.97 -9.16
C ALA A 334 10.50 -36.28 -8.77
N PRO A 335 10.83 -36.28 -7.46
CA PRO A 335 12.18 -36.61 -7.05
C PRO A 335 12.53 -37.92 -7.76
N GLN A 336 13.68 -37.96 -8.44
CA GLN A 336 14.32 -39.21 -8.79
C GLN A 336 14.63 -39.90 -7.46
N GLU A 337 13.60 -40.45 -6.80
CA GLU A 337 13.75 -41.55 -5.89
C GLU A 337 14.56 -42.55 -6.70
N SER A 338 15.81 -42.67 -6.27
CA SER A 338 16.81 -43.46 -6.94
C SER A 338 16.18 -44.79 -7.29
N THR A 339 16.12 -45.09 -8.58
CA THR A 339 15.66 -46.37 -9.16
C THR A 339 16.49 -47.57 -8.68
N ARG A 340 17.26 -47.41 -7.60
CA ARG A 340 17.99 -48.45 -6.87
C ARG A 340 17.15 -49.11 -5.79
N GLU A 341 16.01 -48.57 -5.39
CA GLU A 341 15.15 -49.17 -4.34
C GLU A 341 13.85 -49.81 -4.90
N LEU A 342 13.53 -49.59 -6.18
CA LEU A 342 12.47 -50.32 -6.90
C LEU A 342 12.91 -51.70 -7.43
N LEU A 343 14.10 -52.15 -7.03
CA LEU A 343 14.55 -53.54 -7.17
C LEU A 343 14.89 -54.09 -5.78
N HIS A 344 13.94 -54.06 -4.84
CA HIS A 344 13.99 -55.07 -3.79
C HIS A 344 13.65 -56.40 -4.46
N PRO A 345 14.60 -57.37 -4.54
CA PRO A 345 14.23 -58.72 -4.91
C PRO A 345 13.11 -59.18 -3.96
N LEU A 346 12.10 -59.86 -4.50
CA LEU A 346 11.20 -60.67 -3.68
C LEU A 346 12.06 -61.71 -2.96
N THR A 347 12.61 -61.36 -1.80
CA THR A 347 12.89 -62.37 -0.78
C THR A 347 11.53 -62.81 -0.29
N GLU A 348 11.15 -64.03 -0.68
CA GLU A 348 10.02 -64.79 -0.18
C GLU A 348 10.03 -64.77 1.36
N SER A 349 9.39 -63.76 1.98
CA SER A 349 9.03 -63.86 3.38
C SER A 349 7.77 -64.69 3.44
N THR A 350 7.97 -65.99 3.61
CA THR A 350 6.96 -66.95 4.07
C THR A 350 6.49 -66.55 5.46
N THR A 351 5.66 -65.51 5.55
CA THR A 351 4.93 -65.17 6.77
C THR A 351 3.50 -65.73 6.64
N PRO A 352 3.08 -66.63 7.55
CA PRO A 352 1.79 -67.31 7.47
C PRO A 352 0.62 -66.34 7.64
N GLN A 353 -0.43 -66.62 6.85
CA GLN A 353 -1.55 -65.76 6.50
C GLN A 353 -2.67 -65.71 7.56
N GLU A 354 -2.35 -65.74 8.86
CA GLU A 354 -3.37 -65.93 9.91
C GLU A 354 -3.66 -64.73 10.81
N GLU A 355 -3.01 -63.56 10.66
CA GLU A 355 -3.16 -62.46 11.64
C GLU A 355 -3.70 -61.11 11.12
N LEU A 356 -4.20 -61.04 9.87
CA LEU A 356 -4.74 -59.79 9.30
C LEU A 356 -6.24 -59.55 9.52
N LEU A 357 -6.88 -60.32 10.41
CA LEU A 357 -8.28 -60.12 10.81
C LEU A 357 -8.42 -60.06 12.33
N ARG A 358 -7.80 -59.06 12.97
CA ARG A 358 -8.31 -58.55 14.24
C ARG A 358 -8.68 -57.09 14.09
N SER A 359 -9.97 -56.86 13.91
CA SER A 359 -10.64 -55.59 14.12
C SER A 359 -10.31 -55.07 15.51
N HIS A 360 -9.44 -54.05 15.60
CA HIS A 360 -9.24 -53.34 16.87
C HIS A 360 -10.41 -52.37 17.07
N THR A 361 -11.52 -52.92 17.55
CA THR A 361 -12.59 -52.18 18.22
C THR A 361 -12.05 -51.59 19.52
N GLY A 362 -12.08 -50.26 19.63
CA GLY A 362 -12.28 -49.54 20.89
C GLY A 362 -11.04 -48.98 21.57
N GLN A 363 -10.97 -47.64 21.65
CA GLN A 363 -10.79 -46.97 22.95
C GLN A 363 -11.20 -45.49 22.88
N CYS A 364 -12.30 -45.16 23.56
CA CYS A 364 -12.64 -43.83 24.01
C CYS A 364 -11.59 -43.33 25.01
N HIS A 365 -11.23 -42.04 24.97
CA HIS A 365 -10.99 -41.27 26.19
C HIS A 365 -11.19 -39.76 25.96
N SER A 366 -12.19 -39.26 26.71
CA SER A 366 -12.28 -37.99 27.46
C SER A 366 -12.06 -36.66 26.75
#